data_AF-A0A6A5APX3-F1
#
_entry.id   AF-A0A6A5APX3-F1
#
_cell.length_a   1.000
_cell.length_b   1.000
_cell.length_c   1.000
_cell.angle_alpha   90.00
_cell.angle_beta   90.00
_cell.angle_gamma   90.00
#
_symmetry.space_group_name_H-M   'P 1'
#
loop_
_entity.id
_entity.type
_entity.pdbx_description
1 polymer ?
#
loop_
_entity_poly.entity_id
_entity_poly.type
_entity_poly.pdbx_seq_one_letter_code
_entity_poly.pdbx_strand_id
1 'polypeptide(L)'
;MACSYASSRQDFTPQPIDVTATTDSASGAGSAWNQGGTWEEINKSQWAKESLKRFILEEFQIVDAATGWNVRATTIVKCDGDAKLVFSRGKKRCGYDIALEFDYEGVHVGKSETSSGKINLHDFEDTNGEDYEIHVKSATSSAQDKTTVAIIKKHENALRTVLLAWKQDLLQQ
;
A
#
# COMPACT_ATOMS: atom_id res chain seq x y z
N MET A 1 36.55 -44.72 37.99
CA MET A 1 35.17 -45.26 38.09
C MET A 1 34.38 -44.30 38.99
N ALA A 2 33.12 -44.05 38.63
CA ALA A 2 32.16 -43.08 39.19
C ALA A 2 32.13 -41.70 38.52
N CYS A 3 31.08 -41.47 37.71
CA CYS A 3 30.53 -40.16 37.40
C CYS A 3 29.03 -40.28 37.65
N SER A 4 28.56 -39.73 38.77
CA SER A 4 27.16 -39.69 39.16
C SER A 4 26.52 -38.40 38.66
N TYR A 5 25.56 -38.50 37.75
CA TYR A 5 24.75 -37.37 37.30
C TYR A 5 23.51 -37.27 38.21
N ALA A 6 23.39 -36.18 38.98
CA ALA A 6 22.16 -35.87 39.71
C ALA A 6 21.15 -35.23 38.74
N SER A 7 20.04 -35.92 38.49
CA SER A 7 18.92 -35.41 37.68
C SER A 7 17.93 -34.68 38.59
N SER A 8 17.97 -33.35 38.59
CA SER A 8 16.95 -32.52 39.23
C SER A 8 15.72 -32.46 38.31
N ARG A 9 14.65 -33.19 38.64
CA ARG A 9 13.33 -33.00 38.02
C ARG A 9 12.74 -31.70 38.53
N GLN A 10 12.72 -30.66 37.71
CA GLN A 10 11.85 -29.51 37.97
C GLN A 10 10.44 -29.84 37.47
N ASP A 11 9.47 -29.60 38.33
CA ASP A 11 8.05 -29.85 38.09
C ASP A 11 7.45 -28.61 37.42
N PHE A 12 7.04 -28.73 36.16
CA PHE A 12 6.53 -27.62 35.32
C PHE A 12 5.01 -27.52 35.36
N THR A 13 4.38 -27.95 36.45
CA THR A 13 2.93 -27.98 36.55
C THR A 13 2.38 -26.57 36.84
N PRO A 14 1.57 -25.97 35.95
CA PRO A 14 1.04 -24.61 36.14
C PRO A 14 0.08 -24.58 37.33
N GLN A 15 0.28 -23.63 38.24
CA GLN A 15 -0.63 -23.43 39.38
C GLN A 15 -1.78 -22.48 39.01
N PRO A 16 -3.01 -22.75 39.49
CA PRO A 16 -4.15 -21.88 39.25
C PRO A 16 -3.97 -20.53 39.95
N ILE A 17 -4.37 -19.46 39.26
CA ILE A 17 -4.31 -18.09 39.75
C ILE A 17 -5.59 -17.81 40.56
N ASP A 18 -5.44 -17.44 41.82
CA ASP A 18 -6.58 -17.07 42.68
C ASP A 18 -7.05 -15.65 42.32
N VAL A 19 -8.25 -15.55 41.75
CA VAL A 19 -8.79 -14.30 41.21
C VAL A 19 -9.50 -13.53 42.33
N THR A 20 -8.72 -12.86 43.19
CA THR A 20 -9.28 -11.83 44.07
C THR A 20 -9.26 -10.49 43.34
N ALA A 21 -10.43 -10.16 42.81
CA ALA A 21 -10.72 -8.92 42.09
C ALA A 21 -10.38 -7.68 42.94
N THR A 22 -9.45 -6.86 42.46
CA THR A 22 -9.44 -5.43 42.75
C THR A 22 -9.83 -4.71 41.47
N THR A 23 -11.04 -4.16 41.46
CA THR A 23 -11.64 -3.39 40.39
C THR A 23 -11.09 -1.98 40.42
N ASP A 24 -10.05 -1.71 39.62
CA ASP A 24 -9.76 -0.35 39.18
C ASP A 24 -10.11 -0.23 37.71
N SER A 25 -11.11 0.61 37.46
CA SER A 25 -11.58 0.98 36.14
C SER A 25 -10.53 1.83 35.44
N ALA A 26 -9.78 1.22 34.54
CA ALA A 26 -9.12 1.91 33.44
C ALA A 26 -9.59 1.27 32.13
N SER A 27 -10.41 2.02 31.42
CA SER A 27 -10.88 1.79 30.06
C SER A 27 -9.73 1.39 29.12
N GLY A 28 -9.79 0.14 28.62
CA GLY A 28 -8.86 -0.39 27.61
C GLY A 28 -8.76 -1.91 27.73
N ALA A 29 -9.74 -2.62 27.19
CA ALA A 29 -9.75 -4.08 27.14
C ALA A 29 -8.56 -4.60 26.30
N GLY A 30 -7.48 -4.98 26.97
CA GLY A 30 -6.38 -5.75 26.42
C GLY A 30 -5.85 -6.70 27.48
N SER A 31 -5.91 -8.00 27.23
CA SER A 31 -5.37 -9.03 28.12
C SER A 31 -3.87 -8.82 28.32
N ALA A 32 -3.35 -9.09 29.53
CA ALA A 32 -1.92 -9.01 29.87
C ALA A 32 -0.99 -9.82 28.94
N TRP A 33 -1.54 -10.73 28.14
CA TRP A 33 -0.86 -11.45 27.07
C TRP A 33 -0.25 -10.52 26.00
N ASN A 34 -0.82 -9.33 25.80
CA ASN A 34 -0.40 -8.39 24.76
C ASN A 34 0.86 -7.59 25.13
N GLN A 35 1.41 -7.77 26.34
CA GLN A 35 2.66 -7.12 26.73
C GLN A 35 3.92 -7.73 26.08
N GLY A 36 3.80 -8.89 25.42
CA GLY A 36 4.93 -9.61 24.83
C GLY A 36 5.42 -9.10 23.46
N GLY A 37 4.83 -8.04 22.91
CA GLY A 37 5.13 -7.61 21.54
C GLY A 37 4.66 -8.64 20.51
N THR A 38 3.48 -9.22 20.74
CA THR A 38 2.79 -10.12 19.81
C THR A 38 2.61 -9.44 18.45
N TRP A 39 2.71 -10.25 17.41
CA TRP A 39 2.47 -9.81 16.04
C TRP A 39 0.96 -9.85 15.79
N GLU A 40 0.39 -8.73 15.37
CA GLU A 40 -1.02 -8.60 15.02
C GLU A 40 -1.15 -8.09 13.58
N GLU A 41 -2.06 -8.71 12.82
CA GLU A 41 -2.40 -8.27 11.46
C GLU A 41 -3.88 -7.87 11.37
N ILE A 42 -4.11 -6.67 10.83
CA ILE A 42 -5.45 -6.18 10.52
C ILE A 42 -5.59 -6.14 9.01
N ASN A 43 -6.54 -6.90 8.46
CA ASN A 43 -6.87 -6.82 7.04
C ASN A 43 -7.49 -5.45 6.72
N LYS A 44 -6.93 -4.77 5.71
CA LYS A 44 -7.41 -3.48 5.19
C LYS A 44 -7.59 -3.52 3.67
N SER A 45 -7.66 -4.70 3.06
CA SER A 45 -7.69 -4.87 1.60
C SER A 45 -8.84 -4.11 0.92
N GLN A 46 -10.03 -4.11 1.52
CA GLN A 46 -11.16 -3.37 0.96
C GLN A 46 -10.90 -1.86 0.97
N TRP A 47 -10.55 -1.31 2.14
CA TRP A 47 -10.25 0.10 2.29
C TRP A 47 -9.12 0.52 1.35
N ALA A 48 -8.04 -0.27 1.29
CA ALA A 48 -6.86 0.01 0.48
C ALA A 48 -7.18 0.11 -1.01
N LYS A 49 -8.01 -0.81 -1.53
CA LYS A 49 -8.43 -0.78 -2.93
C LYS A 49 -9.36 0.40 -3.22
N GLU A 50 -10.32 0.69 -2.35
CA GLU A 50 -11.24 1.82 -2.53
C GLU A 50 -10.51 3.16 -2.47
N SER A 51 -9.60 3.33 -1.50
CA SER A 51 -8.80 4.54 -1.37
C SER A 51 -7.80 4.70 -2.51
N LEU A 52 -7.14 3.63 -2.96
CA LEU A 52 -6.19 3.71 -4.08
C LEU A 52 -6.88 4.18 -5.36
N LYS A 53 -8.06 3.62 -5.68
CA LYS A 53 -8.88 4.06 -6.82
C LYS A 53 -9.17 5.56 -6.75
N ARG A 54 -9.55 6.05 -5.57
CA ARG A 54 -9.85 7.46 -5.33
C ARG A 54 -8.61 8.35 -5.53
N PHE A 55 -7.49 8.02 -4.90
CA PHE A 55 -6.23 8.77 -5.06
C PHE A 55 -5.81 8.87 -6.53
N ILE A 56 -5.93 7.77 -7.29
CA ILE A 56 -5.57 7.78 -8.71
C ILE A 56 -6.52 8.66 -9.52
N LEU A 57 -7.83 8.56 -9.31
CA LEU A 57 -8.80 9.34 -10.11
C LEU A 57 -8.84 10.83 -9.73
N GLU A 58 -8.60 11.17 -8.46
CA GLU A 58 -8.72 12.54 -7.94
C GLU A 58 -7.39 13.29 -7.97
N GLU A 59 -6.27 12.64 -7.66
CA GLU A 59 -4.97 13.33 -7.44
C GLU A 59 -3.99 13.15 -8.61
N PHE A 60 -4.09 12.09 -9.40
CA PHE A 60 -3.16 11.89 -10.52
C PHE A 60 -3.51 12.78 -11.71
N GLN A 61 -2.79 13.90 -11.81
CA GLN A 61 -2.74 14.75 -12.98
C GLN A 61 -1.32 15.21 -13.28
N ILE A 62 -1.02 15.38 -14.56
CA ILE A 62 0.20 16.01 -15.05
C ILE A 62 -0.20 17.22 -15.85
N VAL A 63 0.32 18.38 -15.48
CA VAL A 63 0.15 19.64 -16.21
C VAL A 63 1.54 20.12 -16.63
N ASP A 64 1.95 19.83 -17.87
CA ASP A 64 3.23 20.27 -18.42
C ASP A 64 3.02 21.55 -19.25
N ALA A 65 3.10 22.69 -18.56
CA ALA A 65 2.93 24.01 -19.17
C ALA A 65 3.98 24.32 -20.27
N ALA A 66 5.17 23.70 -20.22
CA ALA A 66 6.21 23.90 -21.22
C ALA A 66 5.86 23.23 -22.56
N THR A 67 5.15 22.10 -22.50
CA THR A 67 4.73 21.34 -23.69
C THR A 67 3.25 21.53 -24.04
N GLY A 68 2.47 22.19 -23.19
CA GLY A 68 1.04 22.40 -23.38
C GLY A 68 0.18 21.16 -23.14
N TRP A 69 0.73 20.11 -22.52
CA TRP A 69 0.05 18.83 -22.31
C TRP A 69 -0.54 18.71 -20.91
N ASN A 70 -1.76 18.18 -20.85
CA ASN A 70 -2.44 17.80 -19.63
C ASN A 70 -2.79 16.32 -19.70
N VAL A 71 -2.43 15.53 -18.69
CA VAL A 71 -2.74 14.11 -18.61
C VAL A 71 -3.44 13.82 -17.28
N ARG A 72 -4.50 13.01 -17.28
CA ARG A 72 -5.17 12.55 -16.06
C ARG A 72 -5.62 11.10 -16.17
N ALA A 73 -5.82 10.45 -15.02
CA ALA A 73 -6.53 9.17 -14.97
C ALA A 73 -8.02 9.38 -15.31
N THR A 74 -8.65 8.37 -15.90
CA THR A 74 -10.07 8.43 -16.26
C THR A 74 -10.88 7.28 -15.68
N THR A 75 -10.39 6.05 -15.80
CA THR A 75 -11.13 4.84 -15.37
C THR A 75 -10.17 3.83 -14.78
N ILE A 76 -10.55 3.22 -13.65
CA ILE A 76 -9.80 2.09 -13.09
C ILE A 76 -10.21 0.81 -13.84
N VAL A 77 -9.24 0.15 -14.44
CA VAL A 77 -9.44 -1.10 -15.20
C VAL A 77 -9.28 -2.31 -14.29
N LYS A 78 -8.25 -2.29 -13.43
CA LYS A 78 -7.93 -3.35 -12.48
C LYS A 78 -7.42 -2.76 -11.18
N CYS A 79 -7.86 -3.29 -10.06
CA CYS A 79 -7.35 -2.94 -8.73
C CYS A 79 -7.69 -4.10 -7.81
N ASP A 80 -6.81 -5.11 -7.81
CA ASP A 80 -6.97 -6.37 -7.11
C ASP A 80 -5.73 -6.67 -6.27
N GLY A 81 -5.91 -7.44 -5.21
CA GLY A 81 -4.84 -7.74 -4.26
C GLY A 81 -5.28 -7.54 -2.83
N ASP A 82 -4.31 -7.52 -1.94
CA ASP A 82 -4.51 -7.42 -0.51
C ASP A 82 -3.63 -6.35 0.15
N ALA A 83 -4.12 -5.88 1.29
CA ALA A 83 -3.42 -4.95 2.14
C ALA A 83 -3.73 -5.23 3.60
N LYS A 84 -2.72 -5.04 4.44
CA LYS A 84 -2.79 -5.32 5.86
C LYS A 84 -1.96 -4.33 6.65
N LEU A 85 -2.36 -4.12 7.89
CA LEU A 85 -1.56 -3.40 8.87
C LEU A 85 -0.97 -4.41 9.84
N VAL A 86 0.34 -4.37 9.95
CA VAL A 86 1.13 -5.24 10.82
C VAL A 86 1.59 -4.44 12.02
N PHE A 87 1.25 -4.91 13.22
CA PHE A 87 1.73 -4.37 14.47
C PHE A 87 2.71 -5.38 15.07
N SER A 88 3.97 -4.98 15.22
CA SER A 88 4.99 -5.83 15.83
C SER A 88 5.88 -5.00 16.74
N ARG A 89 6.02 -5.42 18.00
CA ARG A 89 6.87 -4.76 19.01
C ARG A 89 6.63 -3.24 19.09
N GLY A 90 5.35 -2.84 19.06
CA GLY A 90 4.95 -1.43 19.12
C GLY A 90 5.20 -0.61 17.84
N LYS A 91 5.63 -1.24 16.74
CA LYS A 91 5.78 -0.59 15.43
C LYS A 91 4.64 -1.01 14.51
N LYS A 92 3.98 -0.01 13.91
CA LYS A 92 2.98 -0.18 12.86
C LYS A 92 3.66 -0.15 11.49
N ARG A 93 3.30 -1.09 10.61
CA ARG A 93 3.73 -1.15 9.21
C ARG A 93 2.53 -1.51 8.33
N CYS A 94 2.55 -1.09 7.08
CA CYS A 94 1.65 -1.62 6.08
C CYS A 94 2.34 -2.76 5.33
N GLY A 95 1.58 -3.77 4.92
CA GLY A 95 1.96 -4.70 3.86
C GLY A 95 0.88 -4.65 2.80
N TYR A 96 1.26 -4.61 1.53
CA TYR A 96 0.33 -4.68 0.42
C TYR A 96 0.99 -5.36 -0.77
N ASP A 97 0.16 -5.98 -1.59
CA ASP A 97 0.46 -6.47 -2.94
C ASP A 97 -0.80 -6.20 -3.76
N ILE A 98 -0.72 -5.21 -4.66
CA ILE A 98 -1.88 -4.73 -5.41
C ILE A 98 -1.54 -4.60 -6.89
N ALA A 99 -2.24 -5.37 -7.72
CA ALA A 99 -2.24 -5.19 -9.17
C ALA A 99 -3.16 -4.02 -9.55
N LEU A 100 -2.55 -2.92 -10.03
CA LEU A 100 -3.26 -1.72 -10.47
C LEU A 100 -3.10 -1.49 -11.98
N GLU A 101 -4.21 -1.30 -12.67
CA GLU A 101 -4.25 -0.83 -14.05
C GLU A 101 -5.37 0.21 -14.21
N PHE A 102 -5.09 1.31 -14.91
CA PHE A 102 -6.07 2.36 -15.18
C PHE A 102 -5.85 3.01 -16.53
N ASP A 103 -6.93 3.55 -17.09
CA ASP A 103 -6.93 4.32 -18.33
C ASP A 103 -6.53 5.77 -18.04
N TYR A 104 -5.82 6.39 -18.99
CA TYR A 104 -5.52 7.82 -18.98
C TYR A 104 -6.05 8.50 -20.24
N GLU A 105 -6.27 9.80 -20.13
CA GLU A 105 -6.44 10.71 -21.27
C GLU A 105 -5.36 11.79 -21.25
N GLY A 106 -4.90 12.19 -22.44
CA GLY A 106 -3.98 13.29 -22.65
C GLY A 106 -4.57 14.33 -23.59
N VAL A 107 -4.55 15.60 -23.19
CA VAL A 107 -5.06 16.73 -23.97
C VAL A 107 -3.96 17.76 -24.16
N HIS A 108 -3.74 18.20 -25.40
CA HIS A 108 -2.80 19.26 -25.71
C HIS A 108 -3.53 20.58 -25.96
N VAL A 109 -3.06 21.67 -25.36
CA VAL A 109 -3.59 23.02 -25.57
C VAL A 109 -3.41 23.40 -27.04
N GLY A 110 -4.52 23.50 -27.79
CA GLY A 110 -4.53 23.83 -29.21
C GLY A 110 -4.68 22.65 -30.17
N LYS A 111 -4.87 21.41 -29.67
CA LYS A 111 -5.35 20.28 -30.47
C LYS A 111 -6.73 19.85 -29.98
N SER A 112 -7.62 19.51 -30.91
CA SER A 112 -8.96 19.02 -30.59
C SER A 112 -8.99 17.53 -30.24
N GLU A 113 -8.04 16.76 -30.76
CA GLU A 113 -7.97 15.32 -30.53
C GLU A 113 -7.28 15.01 -29.20
N THR A 114 -7.83 14.05 -28.47
CA THR A 114 -7.30 13.54 -27.20
C THR A 114 -6.48 12.26 -27.44
N SER A 115 -5.35 12.14 -26.76
CA SER A 115 -4.62 10.87 -26.63
C SER A 115 -5.24 10.03 -25.52
N SER A 116 -5.19 8.70 -25.64
CA SER A 116 -5.63 7.80 -24.58
C SER A 116 -4.77 6.55 -24.52
N GLY A 117 -4.82 5.86 -23.38
CA GLY A 117 -4.07 4.63 -23.18
C GLY A 117 -4.23 4.07 -21.77
N LYS A 118 -3.33 3.17 -21.39
CA LYS A 118 -3.31 2.46 -20.12
C LYS A 118 -2.00 2.67 -19.37
N ILE A 119 -2.09 2.76 -18.05
CA ILE A 119 -0.97 2.69 -17.12
C ILE A 119 -1.17 1.45 -16.25
N ASN A 120 -0.13 0.64 -16.14
CA ASN A 120 -0.09 -0.56 -15.30
C ASN A 120 1.07 -0.44 -14.32
N LEU A 121 0.82 -0.71 -13.04
CA LEU A 121 1.86 -0.83 -12.02
C LEU A 121 2.27 -2.29 -11.88
N HIS A 122 3.49 -2.61 -12.27
CA HIS A 122 4.07 -3.94 -12.12
C HIS A 122 4.80 -4.04 -10.77
N ASP A 123 4.61 -5.16 -10.06
CA ASP A 123 5.22 -5.45 -8.76
C ASP A 123 4.98 -4.35 -7.71
N PHE A 124 3.76 -3.80 -7.67
CA PHE A 124 3.35 -2.81 -6.67
C PHE A 124 3.03 -3.48 -5.33
N GLU A 125 4.09 -3.76 -4.59
CA GLU A 125 4.07 -4.37 -3.26
C GLU A 125 4.97 -3.65 -2.26
N ASP A 126 4.74 -3.83 -0.95
CA ASP A 126 5.50 -3.16 0.11
C ASP A 126 6.95 -3.67 0.21
N THR A 127 7.19 -4.93 -0.12
CA THR A 127 8.50 -5.59 0.00
C THR A 127 9.54 -5.08 -0.98
N ASN A 128 9.10 -4.62 -2.16
CA ASN A 128 9.97 -3.98 -3.16
C ASN A 128 10.13 -2.46 -2.93
N GLY A 129 9.59 -1.93 -1.83
CA GLY A 129 9.73 -0.53 -1.47
C GLY A 129 9.08 0.40 -2.49
N GLU A 130 9.92 1.22 -3.15
CA GLU A 130 9.49 2.16 -4.20
C GLU A 130 9.95 1.71 -5.60
N ASP A 131 10.54 0.53 -5.76
CA ASP A 131 11.16 0.06 -7.01
C ASP A 131 10.18 -0.62 -7.99
N TYR A 132 8.87 -0.42 -7.82
CA TYR A 132 7.86 -0.91 -8.77
C TYR A 132 7.97 -0.24 -10.15
N GLU A 133 7.59 -0.96 -11.20
CA GLU A 133 7.68 -0.49 -12.57
C GLU A 133 6.36 0.13 -13.06
N ILE A 134 6.46 1.24 -13.79
CA ILE A 134 5.30 1.93 -14.36
C ILE A 134 5.26 1.71 -15.88
N HIS A 135 4.34 0.85 -16.32
CA HIS A 135 4.20 0.49 -17.73
C HIS A 135 3.11 1.34 -18.38
N VAL A 136 3.52 2.23 -19.27
CA VAL A 136 2.61 3.12 -20.02
C VAL A 136 2.42 2.61 -21.45
N LYS A 137 1.17 2.37 -21.84
CA LYS A 137 0.78 1.94 -23.19
C LYS A 137 -0.20 2.96 -23.77
N SER A 138 -0.04 3.33 -25.03
CA SER A 138 -1.04 4.12 -25.75
C SER A 138 -2.06 3.23 -26.45
N ALA A 139 -3.27 3.73 -26.67
CA ALA A 139 -4.31 3.03 -27.41
C ALA A 139 -3.95 2.87 -28.89
N THR A 140 -3.26 3.86 -29.48
CA THR A 140 -2.78 3.79 -30.86
C THR A 140 -1.28 4.13 -30.96
N SER A 141 -0.74 4.13 -32.17
CA SER A 141 0.66 4.49 -32.47
C SER A 141 0.83 5.87 -33.08
N SER A 142 -0.15 6.76 -32.91
CA SER A 142 -0.10 8.12 -33.44
C SER A 142 1.10 8.89 -32.87
N ALA A 143 1.57 9.92 -33.60
CA ALA A 143 2.66 10.78 -33.12
C ALA A 143 2.29 11.47 -31.79
N GLN A 144 1.01 11.83 -31.67
CA GLN A 144 0.45 12.44 -30.48
C GLN A 144 0.54 11.51 -29.27
N ASP A 145 0.13 10.25 -29.43
CA ASP A 145 0.20 9.25 -28.36
C ASP A 145 1.63 8.97 -27.89
N LYS A 146 2.57 8.90 -28.83
CA LYS A 146 3.99 8.73 -28.49
C LYS A 146 4.52 9.90 -27.65
N THR A 147 4.08 11.13 -27.94
CA THR A 147 4.41 12.30 -27.14
C THR A 147 3.78 12.21 -25.75
N THR A 148 2.50 11.84 -25.64
CA THR A 148 1.83 11.69 -24.34
C THR A 148 2.52 10.63 -23.47
N VAL A 149 2.88 9.47 -24.04
CA VAL A 149 3.65 8.43 -23.34
C VAL A 149 5.01 8.97 -22.84
N ALA A 150 5.73 9.73 -23.66
CA ALA A 150 7.00 10.33 -23.26
C ALA A 150 6.83 11.33 -22.10
N ILE A 151 5.73 12.10 -22.09
CA ILE A 151 5.42 13.06 -21.03
C ILE A 151 5.07 12.34 -19.72
N ILE A 152 4.27 11.28 -19.78
CA ILE A 152 3.95 10.47 -18.59
C ILE A 152 5.24 9.90 -17.99
N LYS A 153 6.14 9.36 -18.82
CA LYS A 153 7.45 8.83 -18.35
C LYS A 153 8.35 9.92 -17.77
N LYS A 154 8.39 11.10 -18.40
CA LYS A 154 9.16 12.25 -17.89
C LYS A 154 8.66 12.69 -16.51
N HIS A 155 7.34 12.64 -16.29
CA HIS A 155 6.68 13.05 -15.04
C HIS A 155 6.22 11.86 -14.20
N GLU A 156 6.92 10.73 -14.29
CA GLU A 156 6.59 9.51 -13.55
C GLU A 156 6.55 9.76 -12.03
N ASN A 157 7.38 10.68 -11.54
CA ASN A 157 7.41 11.13 -10.15
C ASN A 157 6.06 11.68 -9.64
N ALA A 158 5.22 12.23 -10.51
CA ALA A 158 3.88 12.70 -10.12
C ALA A 158 3.03 11.52 -9.64
N LEU A 159 3.04 10.40 -10.39
CA LEU A 159 2.33 9.18 -9.99
C LEU A 159 2.93 8.57 -8.72
N ARG A 160 4.27 8.50 -8.63
CA ARG A 160 4.95 8.00 -7.43
C ARG A 160 4.59 8.81 -6.18
N THR A 161 4.45 10.13 -6.30
CA THR A 161 4.03 11.01 -5.20
C THR A 161 2.62 10.68 -4.73
N VAL A 162 1.67 10.47 -5.65
CA VAL A 162 0.30 10.07 -5.33
C VAL A 162 0.27 8.72 -4.61
N LEU A 163 1.03 7.74 -5.12
CA LEU A 163 1.12 6.41 -4.51
C LEU A 163 1.76 6.42 -3.12
N LEU A 164 2.79 7.26 -2.92
CA LEU A 164 3.40 7.46 -1.61
C LEU A 164 2.42 8.10 -0.63
N ALA A 165 1.67 9.11 -1.06
CA ALA A 165 0.63 9.73 -0.23
C ALA A 165 -0.45 8.73 0.19
N TRP A 166 -0.90 7.89 -0.75
CA TRP A 166 -1.81 6.79 -0.46
C TRP A 166 -1.23 5.79 0.56
N LYS A 167 0.05 5.40 0.42
CA LYS A 167 0.74 4.52 1.38
C LYS A 167 0.77 5.12 2.79
N GLN A 168 1.02 6.43 2.90
CA GLN A 168 0.97 7.11 4.19
C GLN A 168 -0.44 7.11 4.78
N ASP A 169 -1.48 7.31 3.97
CA ASP A 169 -2.87 7.25 4.42
C ASP A 169 -3.24 5.83 4.90
N LEU A 170 -2.81 4.78 4.16
CA LEU A 170 -2.97 3.39 4.58
C LEU A 170 -2.35 3.15 5.96
N LEU A 171 -1.15 3.68 6.20
CA LEU A 171 -0.47 3.56 7.48
C LEU A 171 -1.21 4.27 8.63
N GLN A 172 -2.13 5.21 8.36
CA GLN A 172 -2.93 5.87 9.39
C GLN A 172 -4.23 5.12 9.76
N GLN A 173 -4.68 4.16 8.94
CA GLN A 173 -5.94 3.42 9.14
C GLN A 173 -5.95 2.43 10.31
#